data_AF-A0A933TGK8-F1
#
_entry.id   AF-A0A933TGK8-F1
#
_cell.length_a   1.000
_cell.length_b   1.000
_cell.length_c   1.000
_cell.angle_alpha   90.00
_cell.angle_beta   90.00
_cell.angle_gamma   90.00
#
_symmetry.space_group_name_H-M   'P 1'
#
loop_
_entity.id
_entity.type
_entity.pdbx_description
1 polymer ?
#
loop_
_entity_poly.entity_id
_entity_poly.type
_entity_poly.pdbx_seq_one_letter_code
_entity_poly.pdbx_strand_id
1 'polypeptide(L)'
;MPHAMLALLLTGWTRAAEVSDVRFSQDEQGLVQVSYRLDARGSEALEVGLAVSDDGGRSFPIVPTAAQGDVGRVSGSGEKRAAWDVEKDHPSLACGGCVVAVEARPAVPEQQRRARDMALVPAGPFPMGSPEGEGKPTERPRRTVRLEAYYIDRKPVTVAQFRAFAQATGRGMPAQPAWNGDRHPVVMVDWNEAQAYCAWLGKRLPSEAEWEKAARAGSAAKYSFGDSEVRLSSHAWFSNDSGGRTHPVAEKLANPYGLYDMGGNAAQWVADWYAEGYAGAATESPQGPPSGEMRVARGGSWSSPAPACRAASRDWFFPEGRAETIGLRCALSPSRP
;
A
#
# COMPACT_ATOMS: atom_id res chain seq x y z
N MET A 1 -11.75 46.09 20.57
CA MET A 1 -12.16 46.34 19.16
C MET A 1 -11.63 45.19 18.33
N PRO A 2 -12.46 44.41 17.63
CA PRO A 2 -11.94 43.36 16.77
C PRO A 2 -11.24 44.03 15.59
N HIS A 3 -9.94 43.77 15.44
CA HIS A 3 -9.15 44.30 14.35
C HIS A 3 -9.55 43.57 13.06
N ALA A 4 -10.01 44.31 12.05
CA ALA A 4 -10.26 43.75 10.74
C ALA A 4 -8.92 43.43 10.07
N MET A 5 -8.64 42.15 9.82
CA MET A 5 -7.39 41.70 9.19
C MET A 5 -7.62 41.31 7.73
N LEU A 6 -6.60 41.58 6.90
CA LEU A 6 -6.59 41.49 5.46
C LEU A 6 -6.30 40.03 5.01
N ALA A 7 -7.15 39.46 4.17
CA ALA A 7 -6.90 38.17 3.52
C ALA A 7 -6.47 38.40 2.06
N LEU A 8 -5.45 37.67 1.59
CA LEU A 8 -4.94 37.76 0.22
C LEU A 8 -5.10 36.42 -0.50
N LEU A 9 -5.64 36.48 -1.72
CA LEU A 9 -5.72 35.35 -2.62
C LEU A 9 -4.41 35.23 -3.39
N LEU A 10 -3.69 34.12 -3.20
CA LEU A 10 -2.59 33.74 -4.07
C LEU A 10 -3.16 33.38 -5.45
N THR A 11 -3.00 34.29 -6.42
CA THR A 11 -3.41 34.06 -7.81
C THR A 11 -2.22 33.60 -8.64
N GLY A 12 -2.45 32.53 -9.40
CA GLY A 12 -1.50 32.01 -10.37
C GLY A 12 -1.72 30.51 -10.56
N TRP A 13 -1.79 30.10 -11.83
CA TRP A 13 -1.91 28.73 -12.33
C TRP A 13 -3.36 28.20 -12.34
N THR A 14 -3.73 27.54 -13.44
CA THR A 14 -5.07 26.99 -13.72
C THR A 14 -5.53 26.07 -12.59
N ARG A 15 -6.34 26.57 -11.66
CA ARG A 15 -6.78 25.84 -10.46
C ARG A 15 -8.06 25.04 -10.73
N ALA A 16 -8.05 23.78 -10.32
CA ALA A 16 -9.19 22.86 -10.38
C ALA A 16 -10.21 23.04 -9.22
N ALA A 17 -10.01 24.05 -8.38
CA ALA A 17 -10.94 24.51 -7.34
C ALA A 17 -10.65 25.98 -6.98
N GLU A 18 -11.67 26.70 -6.54
CA GLU A 18 -11.53 28.10 -6.12
C GLU A 18 -11.79 28.24 -4.62
N VAL A 19 -10.88 28.91 -3.92
CA VAL A 19 -11.05 29.36 -2.55
C VAL A 19 -11.31 30.85 -2.57
N SER A 20 -12.35 31.30 -1.88
CA SER A 20 -12.76 32.71 -1.81
C SER A 20 -13.26 33.05 -0.41
N ASP A 21 -13.52 34.35 -0.16
CA ASP A 21 -14.06 34.85 1.11
C ASP A 21 -13.33 34.36 2.37
N VAL A 22 -12.00 34.24 2.28
CA VAL A 22 -11.17 33.86 3.42
C VAL A 22 -11.26 34.95 4.47
N ARG A 23 -11.66 34.58 5.69
CA ARG A 23 -11.71 35.42 6.87
C ARG A 23 -11.09 34.65 8.01
N PHE A 24 -10.44 35.36 8.93
CA PHE A 24 -9.95 34.72 10.14
C PHE A 24 -10.06 35.65 11.34
N SER A 25 -10.07 35.05 12.52
CA SER A 25 -10.07 35.73 13.82
C SER A 25 -9.34 34.86 14.84
N GLN A 26 -8.69 35.46 15.82
CA GLN A 26 -8.13 34.75 16.96
C GLN A 26 -9.12 34.88 18.14
N ASP A 27 -9.45 33.77 18.80
CA ASP A 27 -10.29 33.81 20.00
C ASP A 27 -9.49 34.14 21.27
N GLU A 28 -10.18 34.24 22.42
CA GLU A 28 -9.58 34.58 23.71
C GLU A 28 -8.58 33.52 24.21
N GLN A 29 -8.65 32.31 23.66
CA GLN A 29 -7.75 31.19 23.95
C GLN A 29 -6.56 31.14 22.99
N GLY A 30 -6.45 32.08 22.05
CA GLY A 30 -5.35 32.16 21.09
C GLY A 30 -5.56 31.30 19.83
N LEU A 31 -6.70 30.64 19.67
CA LEU A 31 -6.97 29.76 18.54
C LEU A 31 -7.41 30.57 17.32
N VAL A 32 -6.73 30.36 16.19
CA VAL A 32 -7.05 31.03 14.93
C VAL A 32 -8.19 30.30 14.23
N GLN A 33 -9.35 30.93 14.19
CA GLN A 33 -10.54 30.49 13.45
C GLN A 33 -10.48 31.03 12.03
N VAL A 34 -10.60 30.16 11.04
CA VAL A 34 -10.58 30.50 9.62
C VAL A 34 -11.90 30.07 9.00
N SER A 35 -12.59 30.98 8.31
CA SER A 35 -13.71 30.65 7.44
C SER A 35 -13.39 31.01 6.00
N TYR A 36 -13.88 30.20 5.06
CA TYR A 36 -13.65 30.40 3.64
C TYR A 36 -14.78 29.76 2.84
N ARG A 37 -14.95 30.17 1.59
CA ARG A 37 -15.85 29.51 0.64
C ARG A 37 -15.04 28.67 -0.33
N LEU A 38 -15.49 27.43 -0.51
CA LEU A 38 -14.90 26.46 -1.41
C LEU A 38 -15.82 26.22 -2.61
N ASP A 39 -15.28 26.31 -3.82
CA ASP A 39 -15.93 25.85 -5.05
C ASP A 39 -15.12 24.71 -5.67
N ALA A 40 -15.67 23.49 -5.56
CA ALA A 40 -14.99 22.27 -5.98
C ALA A 40 -15.03 21.98 -7.48
N ARG A 41 -15.77 22.76 -8.29
CA ARG A 41 -15.84 22.68 -9.78
C ARG A 41 -15.76 21.25 -10.37
N GLY A 42 -16.50 20.30 -9.79
CA GLY A 42 -16.56 18.90 -10.26
C GLY A 42 -15.53 17.94 -9.66
N SER A 43 -14.67 18.38 -8.74
CA SER A 43 -13.82 17.50 -7.93
C SER A 43 -14.64 16.85 -6.79
N GLU A 44 -14.57 15.53 -6.62
CA GLU A 44 -15.22 14.83 -5.49
C GLU A 44 -14.63 15.21 -4.12
N ALA A 45 -13.33 15.51 -4.09
CA ALA A 45 -12.63 15.94 -2.88
C ALA A 45 -11.44 16.84 -3.22
N LEU A 46 -11.16 17.79 -2.33
CA LEU A 46 -10.03 18.71 -2.37
C LEU A 46 -9.12 18.48 -1.18
N GLU A 47 -7.83 18.72 -1.35
CA GLU A 47 -6.88 18.85 -0.27
C GLU A 47 -6.74 20.34 0.07
N VAL A 48 -7.23 20.73 1.24
CA VAL A 48 -7.18 22.09 1.77
C VAL A 48 -5.99 22.23 2.73
N GLY A 49 -5.11 23.19 2.47
CA GLY A 49 -4.03 23.59 3.35
C GLY A 49 -4.29 24.96 3.96
N LEU A 50 -3.84 25.16 5.19
CA LEU A 50 -3.70 26.47 5.81
C LEU A 50 -2.22 26.84 5.83
N ALA A 51 -1.94 28.13 5.69
CA ALA A 51 -0.62 28.66 5.95
C ALA A 51 -0.72 30.08 6.53
N VAL A 52 0.26 30.47 7.34
CA VAL A 52 0.38 31.80 7.91
C VAL A 52 1.62 32.49 7.37
N SER A 53 1.47 33.79 7.16
CA SER A 53 2.52 34.73 6.83
C SER A 53 2.75 35.67 8.02
N ASP A 54 4.02 35.88 8.34
CA ASP A 54 4.53 36.84 9.32
C ASP A 54 5.18 38.06 8.65
N ASP A 55 5.25 38.10 7.31
CA ASP A 55 5.90 39.14 6.49
C ASP A 55 4.91 40.01 5.70
N GLY A 56 3.65 40.05 6.14
CA GLY A 56 2.58 40.84 5.52
C GLY A 56 2.02 40.23 4.23
N GLY A 57 2.10 38.90 4.08
CA GLY A 57 1.56 38.14 2.95
C GLY A 57 2.52 37.98 1.78
N ARG A 58 3.82 38.28 1.94
CA ARG A 58 4.82 38.07 0.87
C ARG A 58 5.20 36.61 0.74
N SER A 59 5.23 35.87 1.85
CA SER A 59 5.45 34.44 1.89
C SER A 59 4.59 33.75 2.96
N PHE A 60 4.35 32.44 2.81
CA PHE A 60 3.53 31.65 3.72
C PHE A 60 4.25 30.38 4.19
N PRO A 61 5.37 30.49 4.94
CA PRO A 61 6.20 29.35 5.31
C PRO A 61 5.66 28.56 6.52
N ILE A 62 4.74 29.15 7.28
CA ILE A 62 4.22 28.60 8.53
C ILE A 62 2.98 27.77 8.21
N VAL A 63 3.04 26.46 8.43
CA VAL A 63 1.95 25.51 8.13
C VAL A 63 1.59 24.71 9.39
N PRO A 64 0.31 24.33 9.58
CA PRO A 64 -0.11 23.62 10.78
C PRO A 64 0.52 22.23 10.88
N THR A 65 0.98 21.85 12.07
CA THR A 65 1.24 20.43 12.40
C THR A 65 -0.07 19.69 12.68
N ALA A 66 -1.06 20.41 13.22
CA ALA A 66 -2.43 19.97 13.42
C ALA A 66 -3.40 21.15 13.30
N ALA A 67 -4.51 20.92 12.62
CA ALA A 67 -5.62 21.85 12.53
C ALA A 67 -6.94 21.07 12.53
N GLN A 68 -8.02 21.73 12.92
CA GLN A 68 -9.35 21.16 13.09
C GLN A 68 -10.31 21.71 12.04
N GLY A 69 -11.43 21.01 11.80
CA GLY A 69 -12.47 21.43 10.86
C GLY A 69 -12.17 21.06 9.41
N ASP A 70 -12.59 21.91 8.49
CA ASP A 70 -12.44 21.76 7.03
C ASP A 70 -10.99 22.07 6.58
N VAL A 71 -10.05 21.22 6.96
CA VAL A 71 -8.64 21.24 6.54
C VAL A 71 -8.21 19.80 6.21
N GLY A 72 -7.24 19.63 5.31
CA GLY A 72 -6.93 18.33 4.72
C GLY A 72 -7.97 17.94 3.66
N ARG A 73 -8.46 16.70 3.67
CA ARG A 73 -9.41 16.24 2.66
C ARG A 73 -10.82 16.78 2.93
N VAL A 74 -11.28 17.71 2.10
CA VAL A 74 -12.61 18.34 2.19
C VAL A 74 -13.43 18.04 0.94
N SER A 75 -14.68 17.62 1.13
CA SER A 75 -15.63 17.39 0.04
C SER A 75 -16.75 18.43 0.02
N GLY A 76 -17.30 18.67 -1.18
CA GLY A 76 -18.42 19.57 -1.40
C GLY A 76 -18.05 21.05 -1.40
N SER A 77 -18.79 21.83 -2.20
CA SER A 77 -18.71 23.29 -2.21
C SER A 77 -19.45 23.92 -1.03
N GLY A 78 -19.18 25.19 -0.74
CA GLY A 78 -19.91 25.97 0.26
C GLY A 78 -19.01 26.66 1.28
N GLU A 79 -19.62 27.15 2.36
CA GLU A 79 -18.89 27.75 3.47
C GLU A 79 -18.22 26.65 4.31
N LYS A 80 -16.96 26.87 4.64
CA LYS A 80 -16.07 25.95 5.35
C LYS A 80 -15.43 26.66 6.53
N ARG A 81 -15.10 25.91 7.59
CA ARG A 81 -14.45 26.46 8.79
C ARG A 81 -13.34 25.54 9.26
N ALA A 82 -12.19 26.12 9.56
CA ALA A 82 -11.06 25.43 10.16
C ALA A 82 -10.54 26.21 11.37
N ALA A 83 -9.88 25.53 12.30
CA ALA A 83 -9.26 26.14 13.47
C ALA A 83 -7.83 25.64 13.66
N TRP A 84 -6.90 26.53 13.98
CA TRP A 84 -5.48 26.23 14.14
C TRP A 84 -4.88 26.97 15.32
N ASP A 85 -4.18 26.22 16.19
CA ASP A 85 -3.39 26.76 17.29
C ASP A 85 -1.98 27.10 16.77
N VAL A 86 -1.85 28.31 16.22
CA VAL A 86 -0.61 28.77 15.58
C VAL A 86 0.51 28.91 16.60
N GLU A 87 0.21 29.38 17.81
CA GLU A 87 1.19 29.61 18.88
C GLU A 87 1.76 28.30 19.42
N LYS A 88 0.98 27.22 19.41
CA LYS A 88 1.51 25.88 19.74
C LYS A 88 2.54 25.39 18.73
N ASP A 89 2.31 25.61 17.44
CA ASP A 89 3.25 25.19 16.39
C ASP A 89 4.44 26.15 16.27
N HIS A 90 4.20 27.45 16.53
CA HIS A 90 5.18 28.52 16.40
C HIS A 90 5.08 29.51 17.59
N PRO A 91 5.65 29.17 18.76
CA PRO A 91 5.48 29.95 20.01
C PRO A 91 6.02 31.39 20.00
N SER A 92 6.85 31.73 19.00
CA SER A 92 7.39 33.08 18.84
C SER A 92 6.49 34.01 18.02
N LEU A 93 5.40 33.47 17.47
CA LEU A 93 4.50 34.20 16.59
C LEU A 93 3.28 34.70 17.37
N ALA A 94 3.15 36.03 17.53
CA ALA A 94 1.90 36.63 17.97
C ALA A 94 1.02 36.89 16.74
N CYS A 95 -0.08 36.14 16.59
CA CYS A 95 -0.90 36.16 15.37
C CYS A 95 -1.65 37.48 15.11
N GLY A 96 -1.50 38.48 15.98
CA GLY A 96 -2.12 39.80 15.87
C GLY A 96 -1.72 40.65 14.63
N GLY A 97 -0.72 40.21 13.86
CA GLY A 97 -0.30 40.84 12.59
C GLY A 97 -0.15 39.87 11.40
N CYS A 98 -0.55 38.61 11.57
CA CYS A 98 -0.38 37.58 10.56
C CYS A 98 -1.38 37.70 9.41
N VAL A 99 -1.04 37.11 8.26
CA VAL A 99 -1.98 36.88 7.16
C VAL A 99 -2.18 35.37 7.01
N VAL A 100 -3.43 34.92 6.97
CA VAL A 100 -3.76 33.50 6.74
C VAL A 100 -4.08 33.29 5.26
N ALA A 101 -3.42 32.30 4.66
CA ALA A 101 -3.76 31.76 3.36
C ALA A 101 -4.51 30.42 3.52
N VAL A 102 -5.47 30.21 2.63
CA VAL A 102 -6.14 28.93 2.43
C VAL A 102 -5.90 28.52 0.99
N GLU A 103 -5.33 27.33 0.80
CA GLU A 103 -5.13 26.75 -0.52
C GLU A 103 -5.95 25.49 -0.67
N ALA A 104 -6.64 25.32 -1.79
CA ALA A 104 -7.29 24.08 -2.14
C ALA A 104 -6.74 23.57 -3.48
N ARG A 105 -6.37 22.29 -3.51
CA ARG A 105 -5.97 21.58 -4.72
C ARG A 105 -6.79 20.31 -4.86
N PRO A 106 -6.95 19.73 -6.07
CA PRO A 106 -7.54 18.41 -6.22
C PRO A 106 -6.90 17.42 -5.26
N ALA A 107 -7.72 16.73 -4.46
CA ALA A 107 -7.18 15.66 -3.65
C ALA A 107 -6.72 14.55 -4.59
N VAL A 108 -5.54 13.98 -4.33
CA VAL A 108 -5.11 12.78 -5.04
C VAL A 108 -6.20 11.70 -4.80
N PRO A 109 -6.71 11.04 -5.86
CA PRO A 109 -7.68 9.98 -5.73
C PRO A 109 -7.22 8.95 -4.70
N GLU A 110 -8.14 8.46 -3.88
CA GLU A 110 -7.79 7.58 -2.77
C GLU A 110 -7.04 6.33 -3.23
N GLN A 111 -7.43 5.77 -4.37
CA GLN A 111 -6.70 4.68 -5.00
C GLN A 111 -5.24 5.06 -5.30
N GLN A 112 -4.99 6.21 -5.91
CA GLN A 112 -3.63 6.62 -6.27
C GLN A 112 -2.77 6.84 -5.02
N ARG A 113 -3.36 7.31 -3.91
CA ARG A 113 -2.70 7.33 -2.60
C ARG A 113 -2.36 5.93 -2.10
N ARG A 114 -3.34 5.01 -2.10
CA ARG A 114 -3.14 3.61 -1.64
C ARG A 114 -2.14 2.85 -2.50
N ALA A 115 -2.05 3.20 -3.79
CA ALA A 115 -1.16 2.58 -4.78
C ALA A 115 0.25 3.19 -4.84
N ARG A 116 0.55 4.26 -4.09
CA ARG A 116 1.80 5.05 -4.20
C ARG A 116 3.08 4.19 -4.17
N ASP A 117 3.11 3.15 -3.34
CA ASP A 117 4.26 2.25 -3.18
C ASP A 117 4.04 0.84 -3.78
N MET A 118 3.06 0.72 -4.67
CA MET A 118 2.69 -0.51 -5.36
C MET A 118 3.22 -0.50 -6.80
N ALA A 119 3.26 -1.66 -7.44
CA ALA A 119 3.48 -1.77 -8.87
C ALA A 119 2.15 -2.08 -9.58
N LEU A 120 1.92 -1.44 -10.72
CA LEU A 120 0.82 -1.79 -11.61
C LEU A 120 1.18 -3.07 -12.36
N VAL A 121 0.36 -4.11 -12.20
CA VAL A 121 0.39 -5.29 -13.07
C VAL A 121 -0.62 -5.06 -14.20
N PRO A 122 -0.20 -5.08 -15.47
CA PRO A 122 -1.09 -4.79 -16.59
C PRO A 122 -2.15 -5.87 -16.78
N ALA A 123 -3.32 -5.48 -17.29
CA ALA A 123 -4.36 -6.41 -17.72
C ALA A 123 -3.86 -7.35 -18.82
N GLY A 124 -4.51 -8.50 -18.97
CA GLY A 124 -4.27 -9.43 -20.07
C GLY A 124 -3.95 -10.86 -19.65
N PRO A 125 -3.73 -11.75 -20.63
CA PRO A 125 -3.48 -13.15 -20.40
C PRO A 125 -2.05 -13.42 -19.90
N PHE A 126 -1.88 -14.49 -19.14
CA PHE A 126 -0.57 -15.04 -18.80
C PHE A 126 -0.65 -16.57 -18.62
N PRO A 127 0.46 -17.30 -18.76
CA PRO A 127 0.48 -18.72 -18.47
C PRO A 127 0.55 -18.97 -16.95
N MET A 128 -0.50 -19.54 -16.37
CA MET A 128 -0.55 -19.99 -14.97
C MET A 128 -0.23 -21.49 -14.87
N GLY A 129 0.50 -21.88 -13.83
CA GLY A 129 0.89 -23.26 -13.57
C GLY A 129 2.16 -23.71 -14.32
N SER A 130 2.49 -24.99 -14.14
CA SER A 130 3.71 -25.60 -14.67
C SER A 130 3.48 -26.41 -15.95
N PRO A 131 4.42 -26.38 -16.91
CA PRO A 131 4.42 -27.32 -18.03
C PRO A 131 4.35 -28.78 -17.58
N GLU A 132 3.96 -29.65 -18.50
CA GLU A 132 4.06 -31.09 -18.25
C GLU A 132 5.52 -31.50 -18.02
N GLY A 133 5.75 -32.41 -17.07
CA GLY A 133 7.10 -32.83 -16.65
C GLY A 133 7.85 -31.86 -15.74
N GLU A 134 7.28 -30.68 -15.41
CA GLU A 134 7.88 -29.73 -14.48
C GLU A 134 7.02 -29.54 -13.22
N GLY A 135 7.68 -29.38 -12.06
CA GLY A 135 7.03 -29.01 -10.81
C GLY A 135 6.15 -30.12 -10.21
N LYS A 136 5.35 -29.75 -9.22
CA LYS A 136 4.43 -30.69 -8.55
C LYS A 136 3.20 -30.95 -9.43
N PRO A 137 2.54 -32.12 -9.29
CA PRO A 137 1.26 -32.39 -9.94
C PRO A 137 0.18 -31.34 -9.71
N THR A 138 0.20 -30.69 -8.54
CA THR A 138 -0.75 -29.67 -8.09
C THR A 138 -0.54 -28.29 -8.74
N GLU A 139 0.51 -28.15 -9.56
CA GLU A 139 0.79 -26.96 -10.38
C GLU A 139 0.20 -27.09 -11.79
N ARG A 140 -0.50 -28.20 -12.10
CA ARG A 140 -0.97 -28.56 -13.44
C ARG A 140 -2.50 -28.56 -13.54
N PRO A 141 -3.07 -28.46 -14.75
CA PRO A 141 -2.38 -28.18 -16.02
C PRO A 141 -1.89 -26.74 -16.12
N ARG A 142 -0.86 -26.51 -16.95
CA ARG A 142 -0.55 -25.16 -17.42
C ARG A 142 -1.72 -24.62 -18.23
N ARG A 143 -2.14 -23.39 -17.96
CA ARG A 143 -3.34 -22.79 -18.57
C ARG A 143 -3.17 -21.30 -18.78
N THR A 144 -3.90 -20.75 -19.75
CA THR A 144 -3.95 -19.30 -19.98
C THR A 144 -5.00 -18.69 -19.07
N VAL A 145 -4.57 -17.80 -18.17
CA VAL A 145 -5.47 -17.04 -17.28
C VAL A 145 -5.42 -15.57 -17.68
N ARG A 146 -6.59 -14.93 -17.79
CA ARG A 146 -6.71 -13.50 -18.05
C ARG A 146 -7.10 -12.78 -16.76
N LEU A 147 -6.36 -11.72 -16.45
CA LEU A 147 -6.62 -10.85 -15.31
C LEU A 147 -6.84 -9.42 -15.80
N GLU A 148 -7.70 -8.69 -15.12
CA GLU A 148 -7.71 -7.23 -15.20
C GLU A 148 -6.39 -6.63 -14.66
N ALA A 149 -6.19 -5.34 -14.89
CA ALA A 149 -5.08 -4.63 -14.26
C ALA A 149 -5.31 -4.52 -12.75
N TYR A 150 -4.26 -4.52 -11.95
CA TYR A 150 -4.33 -4.33 -10.50
C TYR A 150 -2.99 -3.83 -9.98
N TYR A 151 -2.97 -3.33 -8.75
CA TYR A 151 -1.74 -2.97 -8.06
C TYR A 151 -1.34 -4.05 -7.07
N ILE A 152 -0.04 -4.30 -6.90
CA ILE A 152 0.49 -5.18 -5.86
C ILE A 152 1.70 -4.53 -5.17
N ASP A 153 1.84 -4.74 -3.86
CA ASP A 153 2.96 -4.16 -3.11
C ASP A 153 4.30 -4.62 -3.70
N ARG A 154 5.22 -3.65 -3.85
CA ARG A 154 6.56 -3.91 -4.41
C ARG A 154 7.39 -4.86 -3.56
N LYS A 155 7.13 -4.91 -2.26
CA LYS A 155 7.88 -5.67 -1.26
C LYS A 155 6.91 -6.43 -0.36
N PRO A 156 7.33 -7.54 0.28
CA PRO A 156 6.61 -8.10 1.41
C PRO A 156 6.41 -7.06 2.51
N VAL A 157 5.33 -7.19 3.28
CA VAL A 157 5.09 -6.35 4.45
C VAL A 157 6.17 -6.62 5.51
N THR A 158 6.75 -5.56 6.06
CA THR A 158 7.81 -5.69 7.06
C THR A 158 7.29 -5.79 8.48
N VAL A 159 8.14 -6.26 9.39
CA VAL A 159 7.86 -6.29 10.84
C VAL A 159 7.44 -4.91 11.36
N ALA A 160 8.14 -3.83 10.98
CA ALA A 160 7.79 -2.48 11.42
C ALA A 160 6.40 -2.03 10.91
N GLN A 161 6.08 -2.34 9.65
CA GLN A 161 4.79 -2.01 9.07
C GLN A 161 3.64 -2.75 9.77
N PHE A 162 3.82 -4.04 10.05
CA PHE A 162 2.82 -4.83 10.76
C PHE A 162 2.69 -4.40 12.24
N ARG A 163 3.79 -4.02 12.89
CA ARG A 163 3.75 -3.46 14.25
C ARG A 163 2.94 -2.17 14.32
N ALA A 164 3.06 -1.30 13.32
CA ALA A 164 2.23 -0.09 13.24
C ALA A 164 0.74 -0.43 13.15
N PHE A 165 0.37 -1.45 12.37
CA PHE A 165 -1.01 -1.96 12.33
C PHE A 165 -1.46 -2.48 13.71
N ALA A 166 -0.64 -3.30 14.36
CA ALA A 166 -0.95 -3.85 15.68
C ALA A 166 -1.20 -2.73 16.72
N GLN A 167 -0.34 -1.71 16.75
CA GLN A 167 -0.48 -0.55 17.62
C GLN A 167 -1.73 0.28 17.30
N ALA A 168 -1.97 0.57 16.01
CA ALA A 168 -3.11 1.37 15.58
C ALA A 168 -4.47 0.69 15.81
N THR A 169 -4.50 -0.64 15.87
CA THR A 169 -5.74 -1.42 16.02
C THR A 169 -5.91 -2.06 17.40
N GLY A 170 -4.92 -1.90 18.29
CA GLY A 170 -4.91 -2.56 19.60
C GLY A 170 -4.77 -4.08 19.53
N ARG A 171 -4.38 -4.63 18.36
CA ARG A 171 -4.18 -6.07 18.15
C ARG A 171 -2.81 -6.49 18.67
N GLY A 172 -2.70 -7.76 19.06
CA GLY A 172 -1.42 -8.36 19.43
C GLY A 172 -0.49 -8.45 18.22
N MET A 173 0.80 -8.16 18.43
CA MET A 173 1.84 -8.44 17.45
C MET A 173 2.24 -9.93 17.56
N PRO A 174 2.24 -10.70 16.46
CA PRO A 174 2.76 -12.06 16.50
C PRO A 174 4.23 -12.07 16.90
N ALA A 175 4.60 -12.98 17.80
CA ALA A 175 5.97 -13.15 18.25
C ALA A 175 6.87 -13.45 17.04
N GLN A 176 7.82 -12.55 16.79
CA GLN A 176 8.79 -12.72 15.72
C GLN A 176 10.01 -13.50 16.24
N PRO A 177 10.67 -14.30 15.39
CA PRO A 177 11.97 -14.85 15.74
C PRO A 177 12.96 -13.75 16.14
N ALA A 178 13.86 -14.03 17.09
CA ALA A 178 14.77 -13.02 17.66
C ALA A 178 15.68 -12.32 16.62
N TRP A 179 15.93 -12.98 15.49
CA TRP A 179 16.72 -12.45 14.38
C TRP A 179 15.91 -11.59 13.38
N ASN A 180 14.58 -11.52 13.52
CA ASN A 180 13.70 -10.88 12.54
C ASN A 180 13.51 -9.39 12.88
N GLY A 181 14.38 -8.55 12.32
CA GLY A 181 14.38 -7.11 12.54
C GLY A 181 13.30 -6.35 11.77
N ASP A 182 13.17 -5.05 12.05
CA ASP A 182 12.12 -4.16 11.53
C ASP A 182 11.99 -4.09 10.00
N ARG A 183 13.09 -4.31 9.28
CA ARG A 183 13.14 -4.28 7.81
C ARG A 183 12.93 -5.65 7.16
N HIS A 184 12.88 -6.72 7.94
CA HIS A 184 12.61 -8.07 7.44
C HIS A 184 11.12 -8.24 7.14
N PRO A 185 10.73 -9.21 6.29
CA PRO A 185 9.33 -9.57 6.15
C PRO A 185 8.77 -10.00 7.51
N VAL A 186 7.56 -9.55 7.83
CA VAL A 186 6.84 -10.12 8.97
C VAL A 186 6.52 -11.59 8.68
N VAL A 187 6.80 -12.46 9.64
CA VAL A 187 6.47 -13.89 9.58
C VAL A 187 5.66 -14.27 10.81
N MET A 188 5.32 -15.56 11.00
CA MET A 188 4.44 -16.00 12.11
C MET A 188 3.06 -15.35 12.09
N VAL A 189 2.65 -14.78 10.96
CA VAL A 189 1.32 -14.23 10.71
C VAL A 189 0.43 -15.33 10.17
N ASP A 190 -0.76 -15.47 10.75
CA ASP A 190 -1.78 -16.35 10.17
C ASP A 190 -2.51 -15.65 9.01
N TRP A 191 -3.34 -16.39 8.29
CA TRP A 191 -4.01 -15.86 7.10
C TRP A 191 -5.02 -14.76 7.45
N ASN A 192 -5.72 -14.88 8.58
CA ASN A 192 -6.74 -13.94 9.02
C ASN A 192 -6.12 -12.59 9.41
N GLU A 193 -4.99 -12.63 10.11
CA GLU A 193 -4.17 -11.46 10.41
C GLU A 193 -3.64 -10.78 9.14
N ALA A 194 -3.20 -11.59 8.17
CA ALA A 194 -2.71 -11.05 6.91
C ALA A 194 -3.81 -10.35 6.12
N GLN A 195 -5.01 -10.93 6.07
CA GLN A 195 -6.18 -10.31 5.49
C GLN A 195 -6.55 -9.02 6.24
N ALA A 196 -6.57 -9.03 7.57
CA ALA A 196 -6.92 -7.88 8.40
C ALA A 196 -5.94 -6.71 8.20
N TYR A 197 -4.64 -7.00 8.09
CA TYR A 197 -3.61 -6.01 7.78
C TYR A 197 -3.88 -5.33 6.43
N CYS A 198 -4.11 -6.12 5.38
CA CYS A 198 -4.39 -5.55 4.06
C CYS A 198 -5.70 -4.74 4.06
N ALA A 199 -6.74 -5.23 4.74
CA ALA A 199 -8.02 -4.52 4.86
C ALA A 199 -7.90 -3.19 5.59
N TRP A 200 -7.08 -3.12 6.65
CA TRP A 200 -6.80 -1.87 7.38
C TRP A 200 -6.18 -0.78 6.49
N LEU A 201 -5.38 -1.17 5.50
CA LEU A 201 -4.84 -0.25 4.48
C LEU A 201 -5.83 0.07 3.34
N GLY A 202 -7.05 -0.47 3.38
CA GLY A 202 -7.99 -0.41 2.26
C GLY A 202 -7.52 -1.18 1.02
N LYS A 203 -6.72 -2.22 1.25
CA LYS A 203 -6.19 -3.18 0.27
C LYS A 203 -6.81 -4.57 0.52
N ARG A 204 -6.28 -5.60 -0.12
CA ARG A 204 -6.65 -7.01 0.09
C ARG A 204 -5.43 -7.91 -0.11
N LEU A 205 -5.53 -9.20 0.23
CA LEU A 205 -4.56 -10.17 -0.28
C LEU A 205 -4.73 -10.31 -1.81
N PRO A 206 -3.64 -10.56 -2.57
CA PRO A 206 -3.76 -10.92 -3.98
C PRO A 206 -4.48 -12.27 -4.12
N SER A 207 -5.18 -12.50 -5.23
CA SER A 207 -5.52 -13.87 -5.60
C SER A 207 -4.26 -14.63 -5.97
N GLU A 208 -4.33 -15.95 -5.99
CA GLU A 208 -3.21 -16.78 -6.40
C GLU A 208 -2.77 -16.48 -7.83
N ALA A 209 -3.74 -16.31 -8.74
CA ALA A 209 -3.46 -15.98 -10.13
C ALA A 209 -2.79 -14.61 -10.25
N GLU A 210 -3.25 -13.62 -9.49
CA GLU A 210 -2.61 -12.31 -9.41
C GLU A 210 -1.18 -12.42 -8.88
N TRP A 211 -0.96 -13.20 -7.83
CA TRP A 211 0.37 -13.38 -7.29
C TRP A 211 1.31 -14.02 -8.32
N GLU A 212 0.87 -15.06 -9.03
CA GLU A 212 1.71 -15.74 -10.03
C GLU A 212 2.01 -14.86 -11.25
N LYS A 213 1.01 -14.11 -11.76
CA LYS A 213 1.22 -13.16 -12.86
C LYS A 213 2.24 -12.10 -12.47
N ALA A 214 2.13 -11.58 -11.25
CA ALA A 214 3.07 -10.63 -10.69
C ALA A 214 4.48 -11.23 -10.58
N ALA A 215 4.60 -12.47 -10.10
CA ALA A 215 5.88 -13.16 -9.94
C ALA A 215 6.57 -13.39 -11.29
N ARG A 216 5.79 -13.79 -12.31
CA ARG A 216 6.26 -14.02 -13.68
C ARG A 216 6.72 -12.75 -14.38
N ALA A 217 6.04 -11.62 -14.14
CA ALA A 217 6.37 -10.32 -14.73
C ALA A 217 6.64 -10.37 -16.25
N GLY A 218 5.75 -11.06 -16.98
CA GLY A 218 5.84 -11.26 -18.43
C GLY A 218 6.61 -12.51 -18.87
N SER A 219 7.33 -13.18 -17.96
CA SER A 219 8.05 -14.42 -18.25
C SER A 219 7.15 -15.66 -18.28
N ALA A 220 7.40 -16.54 -19.24
CA ALA A 220 6.81 -17.88 -19.31
C ALA A 220 7.69 -18.97 -18.66
N ALA A 221 8.87 -18.61 -18.16
CA ALA A 221 9.87 -19.52 -17.59
C ALA A 221 9.59 -19.87 -16.12
N LYS A 222 10.47 -20.67 -15.50
CA LYS A 222 10.46 -21.02 -14.07
C LYS A 222 10.52 -19.81 -13.15
N TYR A 223 11.39 -18.86 -13.49
CA TYR A 223 11.59 -17.59 -12.79
C TYR A 223 11.33 -16.40 -13.73
N SER A 224 11.17 -15.20 -13.16
CA SER A 224 11.00 -13.97 -13.94
C SER A 224 12.19 -13.64 -14.85
N PHE A 225 13.37 -14.18 -14.53
CA PHE A 225 14.63 -13.96 -15.25
C PHE A 225 15.07 -15.16 -16.11
N GLY A 226 14.22 -16.16 -16.30
CA GLY A 226 14.51 -17.37 -17.09
C GLY A 226 14.52 -18.66 -16.27
N ASP A 227 15.12 -19.73 -16.80
CA ASP A 227 15.12 -21.08 -16.20
C ASP A 227 16.38 -21.43 -15.39
N SER A 228 17.34 -20.51 -15.31
CA SER A 228 18.65 -20.75 -14.69
C SER A 228 18.60 -20.63 -13.16
N GLU A 229 18.60 -21.76 -12.45
CA GLU A 229 18.67 -21.78 -10.98
C GLU A 229 19.93 -21.12 -10.41
N VAL A 230 21.06 -21.18 -11.14
CA VAL A 230 22.32 -20.51 -10.73
C VAL A 230 22.15 -19.00 -10.56
N ARG A 231 21.19 -18.39 -11.27
CA ARG A 231 20.91 -16.94 -11.18
C ARG A 231 19.96 -16.60 -10.03
N LEU A 232 19.37 -17.59 -9.36
CA LEU A 232 18.40 -17.39 -8.29
C LEU A 232 19.02 -16.67 -7.08
N SER A 233 20.29 -16.94 -6.77
CA SER A 233 21.06 -16.28 -5.71
C SER A 233 21.13 -14.75 -5.82
N SER A 234 20.97 -14.20 -7.03
CA SER A 234 20.91 -12.74 -7.24
C SER A 234 19.51 -12.15 -7.04
N HIS A 235 18.48 -12.99 -6.96
CA HIS A 235 17.07 -12.58 -6.98
C HIS A 235 16.28 -13.03 -5.74
N ALA A 236 16.80 -13.99 -4.97
CA ALA A 236 16.08 -14.65 -3.89
C ALA A 236 16.98 -14.94 -2.68
N TRP A 237 16.37 -14.96 -1.51
CA TRP A 237 16.92 -15.59 -0.31
C TRP A 237 16.27 -16.96 -0.14
N PHE A 238 16.99 -18.03 -0.42
CA PHE A 238 16.48 -19.41 -0.31
C PHE A 238 17.50 -20.27 0.44
N SER A 239 17.27 -21.58 0.59
CA SER A 239 18.03 -22.45 1.50
C SER A 239 19.55 -22.35 1.36
N ASN A 240 20.07 -22.08 0.16
CA ASN A 240 21.51 -22.05 -0.09
C ASN A 240 22.18 -20.74 0.36
N ASP A 241 21.45 -19.62 0.34
CA ASP A 241 22.04 -18.28 0.54
C ASP A 241 21.47 -17.52 1.73
N SER A 242 20.40 -18.02 2.34
CA SER A 242 19.69 -17.30 3.40
C SER A 242 20.40 -17.32 4.75
N GLY A 243 21.35 -18.24 4.96
CA GLY A 243 21.95 -18.43 6.29
C GLY A 243 20.92 -18.87 7.35
N GLY A 244 19.82 -19.50 6.93
CA GLY A 244 18.82 -20.07 7.84
C GLY A 244 17.85 -19.05 8.45
N ARG A 245 17.61 -17.91 7.80
CA ARG A 245 16.68 -16.87 8.26
C ARG A 245 16.21 -15.95 7.13
N THR A 246 15.18 -15.14 7.40
CA THR A 246 14.79 -14.05 6.49
C THR A 246 15.89 -12.97 6.44
N HIS A 247 15.81 -12.12 5.43
CA HIS A 247 16.66 -10.94 5.27
C HIS A 247 15.80 -9.70 5.06
N PRO A 248 16.35 -8.48 5.25
CA PRO A 248 15.64 -7.25 4.92
C PRO A 248 15.07 -7.29 3.50
N VAL A 249 13.84 -6.80 3.35
CA VAL A 249 13.15 -6.80 2.06
C VAL A 249 13.90 -5.96 1.02
N ALA A 250 13.84 -6.38 -0.24
CA ALA A 250 14.46 -5.69 -1.37
C ALA A 250 16.00 -5.56 -1.34
N GLU A 251 16.70 -6.55 -0.77
CA GLU A 251 18.17 -6.67 -0.88
C GLU A 251 18.65 -7.49 -2.10
N LYS A 252 17.73 -8.19 -2.77
CA LYS A 252 17.97 -8.90 -4.03
C LYS A 252 17.35 -8.15 -5.20
N LEU A 253 17.67 -8.56 -6.44
CA LEU A 253 17.15 -7.93 -7.64
C LEU A 253 15.63 -8.10 -7.78
N ALA A 254 14.95 -7.01 -8.15
CA ALA A 254 13.53 -7.05 -8.50
C ALA A 254 13.30 -7.76 -9.85
N ASN A 255 12.07 -8.25 -10.05
CA ASN A 255 11.62 -8.68 -11.36
C ASN A 255 11.28 -7.48 -12.28
N PRO A 256 10.96 -7.70 -13.58
CA PRO A 256 10.65 -6.62 -14.52
C PRO A 256 9.48 -5.69 -14.14
N TYR A 257 8.61 -6.07 -13.21
CA TYR A 257 7.56 -5.20 -12.67
C TYR A 257 8.01 -4.37 -11.45
N GLY A 258 9.29 -4.46 -11.07
CA GLY A 258 9.82 -3.77 -9.88
C GLY A 258 9.40 -4.44 -8.57
N LEU A 259 9.06 -5.73 -8.60
CA LEU A 259 8.68 -6.50 -7.42
C LEU A 259 9.89 -7.26 -6.87
N TYR A 260 10.11 -7.12 -5.57
CA TYR A 260 11.17 -7.77 -4.82
C TYR A 260 10.64 -9.00 -4.07
N ASP A 261 11.53 -9.95 -3.78
CA ASP A 261 11.25 -11.12 -2.94
C ASP A 261 10.01 -11.92 -3.43
N MET A 262 9.85 -12.04 -4.75
CA MET A 262 8.78 -12.87 -5.34
C MET A 262 9.14 -14.37 -5.30
N GLY A 263 10.43 -14.71 -5.20
CA GLY A 263 10.89 -16.08 -4.92
C GLY A 263 11.80 -16.06 -3.71
N GLY A 264 11.47 -16.79 -2.65
CA GLY A 264 12.23 -16.84 -1.40
C GLY A 264 11.94 -15.71 -0.42
N ASN A 265 12.84 -15.55 0.55
CA ASN A 265 12.75 -14.75 1.77
C ASN A 265 11.59 -15.21 2.67
N ALA A 266 10.35 -14.93 2.30
CA ALA A 266 9.17 -15.48 2.94
C ALA A 266 8.12 -15.82 1.88
N ALA A 267 7.51 -17.00 2.02
CA ALA A 267 6.34 -17.37 1.27
C ALA A 267 5.20 -16.40 1.63
N GLN A 268 4.26 -16.19 0.72
CA GLN A 268 3.26 -15.15 0.89
C GLN A 268 1.86 -15.73 0.81
N TRP A 269 1.05 -15.44 1.83
CA TRP A 269 -0.37 -15.71 1.82
C TRP A 269 -1.06 -15.06 0.61
N VAL A 270 -1.96 -15.81 -0.02
CA VAL A 270 -2.88 -15.31 -1.05
C VAL A 270 -4.33 -15.58 -0.62
N ALA A 271 -5.29 -14.94 -1.28
CA ALA A 271 -6.70 -15.01 -0.89
C ALA A 271 -7.32 -16.41 -1.05
N ASP A 272 -6.85 -17.17 -2.03
CA ASP A 272 -7.49 -18.40 -2.49
C ASP A 272 -7.46 -19.54 -1.45
N TRP A 273 -8.57 -20.26 -1.35
CA TRP A 273 -8.57 -21.61 -0.79
C TRP A 273 -7.76 -22.55 -1.69
N TYR A 274 -7.08 -23.51 -1.10
CA TYR A 274 -6.31 -24.50 -1.83
C TYR A 274 -7.22 -25.57 -2.46
N ALA A 275 -6.90 -25.96 -3.68
CA ALA A 275 -7.46 -27.12 -4.36
C ALA A 275 -6.34 -27.88 -5.08
N GLU A 276 -6.58 -29.16 -5.33
CA GLU A 276 -5.66 -30.00 -6.08
C GLU A 276 -5.62 -29.59 -7.56
N GLY A 277 -4.49 -28.98 -7.97
CA GLY A 277 -4.28 -28.62 -9.37
C GLY A 277 -5.19 -27.49 -9.85
N TYR A 278 -5.35 -27.42 -11.17
CA TYR A 278 -6.14 -26.40 -11.87
C TYR A 278 -7.14 -26.98 -12.87
N ALA A 279 -7.36 -28.30 -12.86
CA ALA A 279 -8.32 -28.93 -13.75
C ALA A 279 -9.73 -28.38 -13.48
N GLY A 280 -10.39 -27.84 -14.51
CA GLY A 280 -11.72 -27.23 -14.38
C GLY A 280 -11.76 -25.86 -13.70
N ALA A 281 -10.61 -25.29 -13.29
CA ALA A 281 -10.58 -23.97 -12.66
C ALA A 281 -10.83 -22.84 -13.67
N ALA A 282 -11.62 -21.83 -13.28
CA ALA A 282 -11.96 -20.67 -14.11
C ALA A 282 -10.71 -19.93 -14.62
N THR A 283 -10.75 -19.42 -15.85
CA THR A 283 -9.60 -18.75 -16.50
C THR A 283 -9.71 -17.23 -16.56
N GLU A 284 -10.90 -16.67 -16.29
CA GLU A 284 -11.13 -15.23 -16.23
C GLU A 284 -11.15 -14.78 -14.77
N SER A 285 -10.12 -14.06 -14.34
CA SER A 285 -9.96 -13.54 -12.97
C SER A 285 -10.32 -14.53 -11.85
N PRO A 286 -9.77 -15.77 -11.85
CA PRO A 286 -10.11 -16.78 -10.85
C PRO A 286 -9.79 -16.33 -9.42
N GLN A 287 -10.65 -16.75 -8.50
CA GLN A 287 -10.57 -16.46 -7.06
C GLN A 287 -10.37 -17.74 -6.23
N GLY A 288 -10.01 -18.84 -6.88
CA GLY A 288 -9.95 -20.18 -6.27
C GLY A 288 -11.34 -20.79 -6.03
N PRO A 289 -11.40 -21.94 -5.34
CA PRO A 289 -12.66 -22.54 -4.93
C PRO A 289 -13.36 -21.69 -3.85
N PRO A 290 -14.69 -21.75 -3.73
CA PRO A 290 -15.46 -20.89 -2.82
C PRO A 290 -15.24 -21.23 -1.33
N SER A 291 -14.82 -22.46 -1.04
CA SER A 291 -14.51 -22.95 0.30
C SER A 291 -13.35 -23.95 0.25
N GLY A 292 -12.73 -24.20 1.40
CA GLY A 292 -11.66 -25.17 1.56
C GLY A 292 -11.23 -25.26 3.02
N GLU A 293 -10.31 -26.17 3.28
CA GLU A 293 -9.70 -26.35 4.60
C GLU A 293 -8.40 -25.53 4.72
N MET A 294 -7.64 -25.47 3.62
CA MET A 294 -6.29 -24.88 3.58
C MET A 294 -6.24 -23.66 2.67
N ARG A 295 -5.43 -22.67 3.03
CA ARG A 295 -5.15 -21.49 2.20
C ARG A 295 -3.86 -21.66 1.43
N VAL A 296 -3.77 -21.03 0.27
CA VAL A 296 -2.57 -21.09 -0.57
C VAL A 296 -1.50 -20.12 -0.05
N ALA A 297 -0.23 -20.57 -0.08
CA ALA A 297 0.95 -19.73 0.05
C ALA A 297 1.87 -19.89 -1.18
N ARG A 298 2.55 -18.82 -1.58
CA ARG A 298 3.31 -18.77 -2.84
C ARG A 298 4.74 -18.25 -2.64
N GLY A 299 5.64 -18.65 -3.55
CA GLY A 299 6.98 -18.06 -3.71
C GLY A 299 8.12 -18.72 -2.93
N GLY A 300 7.82 -19.63 -2.01
CA GLY A 300 8.84 -20.25 -1.15
C GLY A 300 9.49 -19.25 -0.19
N SER A 301 10.40 -19.74 0.65
CA SER A 301 10.97 -19.01 1.78
C SER A 301 12.50 -19.11 1.83
N TRP A 302 13.09 -18.46 2.84
CA TRP A 302 14.50 -18.61 3.19
C TRP A 302 14.95 -20.05 3.43
N SER A 303 14.05 -20.96 3.81
CA SER A 303 14.35 -22.38 4.06
C SER A 303 14.01 -23.28 2.87
N SER A 304 13.43 -22.73 1.81
CA SER A 304 12.97 -23.49 0.65
C SER A 304 14.11 -23.79 -0.33
N PRO A 305 14.11 -24.96 -0.99
CA PRO A 305 15.02 -25.24 -2.08
C PRO A 305 14.63 -24.43 -3.34
N ALA A 306 15.57 -24.26 -4.27
CA ALA A 306 15.37 -23.47 -5.49
C ALA A 306 14.10 -23.82 -6.30
N PRO A 307 13.69 -25.09 -6.45
CA PRO A 307 12.46 -25.44 -7.18
C PRO A 307 11.17 -24.93 -6.52
N ALA A 308 11.20 -24.68 -5.20
CA ALA A 308 10.05 -24.13 -4.47
C ALA A 308 9.94 -22.60 -4.62
N CYS A 309 10.98 -21.93 -5.13
CA CYS A 309 10.99 -20.50 -5.42
C CYS A 309 10.53 -20.15 -6.85
N ARG A 310 10.13 -21.14 -7.65
CA ARG A 310 9.57 -20.92 -9.00
C ARG A 310 8.25 -20.17 -8.91
N ALA A 311 7.92 -19.37 -9.92
CA ALA A 311 6.66 -18.63 -9.96
C ALA A 311 5.43 -19.55 -9.89
N ALA A 312 5.52 -20.74 -10.49
CA ALA A 312 4.44 -21.74 -10.46
C ALA A 312 4.35 -22.50 -9.13
N SER A 313 5.38 -22.53 -8.27
CA SER A 313 5.44 -23.38 -7.08
C SER A 313 4.47 -22.98 -5.98
N ARG A 314 3.50 -23.86 -5.68
CA ARG A 314 2.42 -23.63 -4.72
C ARG A 314 2.67 -24.42 -3.44
N ASP A 315 2.22 -23.86 -2.33
CA ASP A 315 2.12 -24.55 -1.05
C ASP A 315 0.79 -24.22 -0.37
N TRP A 316 0.49 -24.93 0.71
CA TRP A 316 -0.76 -24.79 1.44
C TRP A 316 -0.56 -24.91 2.93
N PHE A 317 -1.37 -24.18 3.70
CA PHE A 317 -1.31 -24.15 5.15
C PHE A 317 -2.70 -23.88 5.73
N PHE A 318 -2.94 -24.32 6.96
CA PHE A 318 -4.19 -24.02 7.66
C PHE A 318 -4.28 -22.51 7.85
N PRO A 319 -5.47 -21.89 7.74
CA PRO A 319 -5.61 -20.45 7.88
C PRO A 319 -5.13 -19.91 9.24
N GLU A 320 -5.17 -20.72 10.30
CA GLU A 320 -4.68 -20.43 11.65
C GLU A 320 -3.18 -20.78 11.83
N GLY A 321 -2.58 -21.45 10.84
CA GLY A 321 -1.20 -21.88 10.87
C GLY A 321 -0.22 -20.70 10.82
N ARG A 322 0.77 -20.73 11.71
CA ARG A 322 1.85 -19.73 11.78
C ARG A 322 3.17 -20.41 11.52
N ALA A 323 3.99 -19.79 10.68
CA ALA A 323 5.32 -20.31 10.36
C ALA A 323 6.33 -19.16 10.21
N GLU A 324 7.58 -19.43 10.58
CA GLU A 324 8.71 -18.50 10.42
C GLU A 324 9.07 -18.26 8.94
N THR A 325 8.36 -18.92 8.02
CA THR A 325 8.60 -18.94 6.59
C THR A 325 7.49 -18.26 5.79
N ILE A 326 6.38 -17.86 6.43
CA ILE A 326 5.21 -17.31 5.75
C ILE A 326 4.93 -15.89 6.26
N GLY A 327 4.86 -14.96 5.32
CA GLY A 327 4.43 -13.59 5.51
C GLY A 327 3.32 -13.22 4.51
N LEU A 328 3.32 -11.98 4.05
CA LEU A 328 2.28 -11.45 3.18
C LEU A 328 2.77 -10.28 2.32
N ARG A 329 2.00 -9.99 1.28
CA ARG A 329 1.97 -8.70 0.59
C ARG A 329 0.54 -8.39 0.18
N CYS A 330 0.20 -7.12 0.01
CA CYS A 330 -1.15 -6.73 -0.37
C CYS A 330 -1.29 -6.40 -1.86
N ALA A 331 -2.51 -6.48 -2.35
CA ALA A 331 -2.96 -6.06 -3.67
C ALA A 331 -4.13 -5.07 -3.55
N LEU A 332 -4.36 -4.31 -4.61
CA LEU A 332 -5.41 -3.31 -4.71
C LEU A 332 -6.03 -3.37 -6.10
N SER A 333 -7.34 -3.62 -6.15
CA SER A 333 -8.12 -3.60 -7.39
C SER A 333 -8.20 -2.17 -7.96
N PRO A 334 -8.22 -1.97 -9.29
CA PRO A 334 -8.46 -0.68 -9.92
C PRO A 334 -9.84 -0.15 -9.52
N SER A 335 -10.01 1.17 -9.37
CA SER A 335 -11.32 1.76 -9.16
C SER A 335 -12.12 1.52 -10.43
N ARG A 336 -13.28 0.87 -10.30
CA ARG A 336 -14.23 0.82 -11.41
C ARG A 336 -14.77 2.24 -11.64
N PRO A 337 -14.80 2.73 -12.88
CA PRO A 337 -15.35 4.04 -13.20
C PRO A 337 -16.84 4.12 -12.88
#